data_AF-A0A8T5MK78-F1
#
_entry.id   AF-A0A8T5MK78-F1
#
_cell.length_a   1.000
_cell.length_b   1.000
_cell.length_c   1.000
_cell.angle_alpha   90.00
_cell.angle_beta   90.00
_cell.angle_gamma   90.00
#
_symmetry.space_group_name_H-M   'P 1'
#
loop_
_entity.id
_entity.type
_entity.pdbx_description
1 polymer ?
#
loop_
_entity_poly.entity_id
_entity_poly.type
_entity_poly.pdbx_seq_one_letter_code
_entity_poly.pdbx_strand_id
1 'polypeptide(L)'
;MAFEFVVLVAVLFTAVIVFTAFVRDNFTAVQGDTDYFKLKDVALSVKAELNLAIALDDGYQRAFFVPLTLDGLEYNITKENGFLMFSAAGAEYTVSVPPYAGTLQKGNNVIRKTDGAVEVNT
;
A
#
# COMPACT_ATOMS: atom_id res chain seq x y z
N MET A 1 14.61 -20.44 51.95
CA MET A 1 13.79 -21.35 51.12
C MET A 1 12.70 -20.61 50.35
N ALA A 2 11.68 -20.01 50.98
CA ALA A 2 10.62 -19.30 50.24
C ALA A 2 11.08 -17.98 49.60
N PHE A 3 11.98 -17.23 50.26
CA PHE A 3 12.48 -15.95 49.74
C PHE A 3 13.33 -16.12 48.47
N GLU A 4 14.23 -17.10 48.42
CA GLU A 4 15.04 -17.36 47.21
C GLU A 4 14.17 -17.76 46.02
N PHE A 5 13.13 -18.56 46.25
CA PHE A 5 12.18 -18.92 45.21
C PHE A 5 11.44 -17.70 44.65
N VAL A 6 10.96 -16.81 45.52
CA VAL A 6 10.28 -15.57 45.10
C VAL A 6 11.20 -14.67 44.28
N VAL A 7 12.46 -14.52 44.71
CA VAL A 7 13.45 -13.72 43.98
C VAL A 7 13.75 -14.33 42.61
N LEU A 8 13.91 -15.64 42.52
CA LEU A 8 14.20 -16.33 41.25
C LEU A 8 13.02 -16.22 40.26
N VAL A 9 11.79 -16.38 40.76
CA VAL A 9 10.57 -16.18 39.96
C VAL A 9 10.46 -14.73 39.49
N ALA A 10 10.73 -13.74 40.35
CA ALA A 10 10.69 -12.34 39.96
C ALA A 10 11.69 -12.02 38.83
N VAL A 11 12.93 -12.52 38.94
CA VAL A 11 13.96 -12.35 37.90
C VAL A 11 13.53 -12.99 36.57
N LEU A 12 12.95 -14.19 36.60
CA LEU A 12 12.43 -14.84 35.39
C LEU A 12 11.29 -14.04 34.76
N PHE A 13 10.34 -13.55 35.56
CA PHE A 13 9.25 -12.71 35.06
C PHE A 13 9.77 -11.40 34.46
N THR A 14 10.75 -10.75 35.09
CA THR A 14 11.39 -9.56 34.53
C THR A 14 12.07 -9.88 33.19
N ALA A 15 12.79 -11.00 33.08
CA ALA A 15 13.41 -11.42 31.84
C ALA A 15 12.37 -11.65 30.72
N VAL A 16 11.23 -12.26 31.02
CA VAL A 16 10.14 -12.46 30.05
C VAL A 16 9.52 -11.14 29.60
N ILE A 17 9.31 -10.19 30.52
CA ILE A 17 8.75 -8.86 30.18
C ILE A 17 9.70 -8.10 29.26
N VAL A 18 11.00 -8.06 29.61
CA VAL A 18 12.02 -7.40 28.79
C VAL A 18 12.11 -8.05 27.42
N PHE A 19 12.20 -9.39 27.36
CA PHE A 19 12.23 -10.12 26.10
C PHE A 19 11.02 -9.82 25.22
N THR A 20 9.81 -9.80 25.80
CA THR A 20 8.57 -9.51 25.07
C THR A 20 8.55 -8.07 24.53
N ALA A 21 9.09 -7.11 25.27
CA ALA A 21 9.21 -5.73 24.81
C ALA A 21 10.13 -5.62 23.58
N PHE A 22 11.32 -6.24 23.64
CA PHE A 22 12.25 -6.28 22.51
C PHE A 22 11.66 -6.96 21.26
N VAL A 23 10.91 -8.05 21.43
CA VAL A 23 10.26 -8.74 20.30
C VAL A 23 9.21 -7.86 19.63
N ARG A 24 8.45 -7.07 20.39
CA ARG A 24 7.43 -6.16 19.84
C ARG A 24 8.04 -5.09 18.94
N ASP A 25 9.14 -4.47 19.37
CA ASP A 25 9.79 -3.39 18.60
C ASP A 25 10.35 -3.86 17.26
N ASN A 26 10.82 -5.11 17.19
CA ASN A 26 11.28 -5.69 15.92
C ASN A 26 10.12 -6.01 14.96
N PHE A 27 8.92 -6.27 15.49
CA PHE A 27 7.77 -6.64 14.66
C PHE A 27 7.12 -5.41 13.97
N THR A 28 7.10 -4.25 14.63
CA THR A 28 6.51 -3.03 14.07
C THR A 28 7.31 -2.47 12.88
N ALA A 29 8.64 -2.53 12.95
CA ALA A 29 9.51 -2.11 11.84
C ALA A 29 9.33 -3.01 10.60
N VAL A 30 9.31 -4.33 10.79
CA VAL A 30 9.12 -5.31 9.69
C VAL A 30 7.74 -5.18 9.03
N GLN A 31 6.72 -4.83 9.82
CA GLN A 31 5.37 -4.62 9.30
C GLN A 31 5.30 -3.38 8.39
N GLY A 32 5.94 -2.26 8.79
CA GLY A 32 5.96 -1.03 8.00
C GLY A 32 6.60 -1.20 6.62
N ASP A 33 7.71 -1.93 6.53
CA ASP A 33 8.36 -2.23 5.24
C ASP A 33 7.46 -3.07 4.34
N THR A 34 6.80 -4.08 4.92
CA THR A 34 5.89 -4.97 4.19
C THR A 34 4.70 -4.18 3.61
N ASP A 35 4.12 -3.28 4.41
CA ASP A 35 2.99 -2.45 3.99
C ASP A 35 3.39 -1.46 2.88
N TYR A 36 4.59 -0.87 2.99
CA TYR A 36 5.17 -0.02 1.95
C TYR A 36 5.32 -0.75 0.61
N PHE A 37 5.85 -1.98 0.60
CA PHE A 37 6.01 -2.76 -0.63
C PHE A 37 4.66 -3.07 -1.29
N LYS A 38 3.63 -3.37 -0.50
CA LYS A 38 2.27 -3.60 -1.03
C LYS A 38 1.69 -2.35 -1.70
N LEU A 39 1.84 -1.18 -1.07
CA LEU A 39 1.41 0.08 -1.65
C LEU A 39 2.15 0.36 -2.97
N LYS A 40 3.46 0.15 -2.97
CA LYS A 40 4.32 0.30 -4.15
C LYS A 40 3.87 -0.59 -5.30
N ASP A 41 3.60 -1.87 -5.06
CA ASP A 41 3.23 -2.82 -6.12
C ASP A 41 1.92 -2.41 -6.79
N VAL A 42 0.91 -2.02 -6.02
CA VAL A 42 -0.37 -1.53 -6.57
C VAL A 42 -0.19 -0.21 -7.32
N ALA A 43 0.57 0.72 -6.77
CA ALA A 43 0.84 2.00 -7.42
C ALA A 43 1.57 1.83 -8.77
N LEU A 44 2.56 0.93 -8.82
CA LEU A 44 3.28 0.61 -10.05
C LEU A 44 2.40 -0.11 -11.07
N SER A 45 1.52 -1.00 -10.63
CA SER A 45 0.53 -1.65 -11.49
C SER A 45 -0.40 -0.64 -12.17
N VAL A 46 -0.97 0.29 -11.38
CA VAL A 46 -1.83 1.37 -11.92
C VAL A 46 -1.06 2.26 -12.89
N LYS A 47 0.16 2.66 -12.53
CA LYS A 47 1.02 3.44 -13.42
C LYS A 47 1.31 2.70 -14.74
N ALA A 48 1.58 1.41 -14.68
CA ALA A 48 1.86 0.61 -15.87
C ALA A 48 0.67 0.61 -16.82
N GLU A 49 -0.55 0.44 -16.31
CA GLU A 49 -1.77 0.50 -17.13
C GLU A 49 -1.99 1.88 -17.75
N LEU A 50 -1.76 2.97 -17.00
CA LEU A 50 -1.84 4.33 -17.52
C LEU A 50 -0.81 4.60 -18.62
N ASN A 51 0.43 4.17 -18.41
CA ASN A 51 1.49 4.30 -19.41
C ASN A 51 1.19 3.50 -20.67
N LEU A 52 0.64 2.29 -20.51
CA LEU A 52 0.28 1.43 -21.62
C LEU A 52 -0.86 2.04 -22.44
N ALA A 53 -1.88 2.63 -21.79
CA ALA A 53 -2.92 3.35 -22.50
C ALA A 53 -2.37 4.51 -23.33
N ILE A 54 -1.40 5.25 -22.83
CA ILE A 54 -0.78 6.37 -23.58
C ILE A 54 0.04 5.88 -24.77
N ALA A 55 0.80 4.81 -24.58
CA ALA A 55 1.69 4.26 -25.60
C ALA A 55 0.93 3.62 -26.79
N LEU A 56 -0.32 3.24 -26.59
CA LEU A 56 -1.16 2.61 -27.62
C LEU A 56 -1.96 3.65 -28.42
N ASP A 57 -2.47 3.26 -29.58
CA ASP A 57 -3.27 4.12 -30.43
C ASP A 57 -4.70 4.32 -29.90
N ASP A 58 -5.39 5.31 -30.47
CA ASP A 58 -6.78 5.60 -30.16
C ASP A 58 -7.69 4.39 -30.42
N GLY A 59 -8.69 4.21 -29.55
CA GLY A 59 -9.53 3.01 -29.54
C GLY A 59 -9.06 1.94 -28.56
N TYR A 60 -7.94 2.13 -27.87
CA TYR A 60 -7.56 1.29 -26.75
C TYR A 60 -8.61 1.35 -25.64
N GLN A 61 -9.07 0.18 -25.20
CA GLN A 61 -9.96 0.05 -24.05
C GLN A 61 -9.61 -1.22 -23.29
N ARG A 62 -9.49 -1.12 -21.96
CA ARG A 62 -9.26 -2.27 -21.10
C ARG A 62 -9.88 -2.08 -19.72
N ALA A 63 -10.33 -3.17 -19.13
CA ALA A 63 -10.67 -3.21 -17.71
C ALA A 63 -9.46 -3.67 -16.89
N PHE A 64 -9.21 -3.01 -15.77
CA PHE A 64 -8.17 -3.37 -14.82
C PHE A 64 -8.70 -3.26 -13.39
N PHE A 65 -8.07 -4.01 -12.48
CA PHE A 65 -8.52 -4.11 -11.10
C PHE A 65 -7.54 -3.44 -10.15
N VAL A 66 -8.08 -2.60 -9.27
CA VAL A 66 -7.37 -2.00 -8.14
C VAL A 66 -7.88 -2.70 -6.88
N PRO A 67 -7.04 -3.34 -6.05
CA PRO A 67 -7.51 -4.06 -4.87
C PRO A 67 -8.37 -3.22 -3.93
N LEU A 68 -9.38 -3.82 -3.27
CA LEU A 68 -10.15 -3.11 -2.25
C LEU A 68 -9.31 -2.87 -0.98
N THR A 69 -8.51 -3.88 -0.63
CA THR A 69 -7.56 -3.90 0.50
C THR A 69 -6.27 -4.58 0.07
N LEU A 70 -5.19 -4.39 0.84
CA LEU A 70 -3.89 -5.03 0.60
C LEU A 70 -3.62 -6.04 1.71
N ASP A 71 -4.07 -7.29 1.53
CA ASP A 71 -4.07 -8.33 2.56
C ASP A 71 -4.74 -7.89 3.88
N GLY A 72 -5.88 -7.22 3.78
CA GLY A 72 -6.61 -6.67 4.93
C GLY A 72 -6.12 -5.30 5.40
N LEU A 73 -5.05 -4.76 4.80
CA LEU A 73 -4.64 -3.37 5.01
C LEU A 73 -5.58 -2.42 4.25
N GLU A 74 -6.24 -1.54 5.00
CA GLU A 74 -6.97 -0.42 4.43
C GLU A 74 -6.01 0.66 3.96
N TYR A 75 -6.29 1.18 2.77
CA TYR A 75 -5.46 2.19 2.13
C TYR A 75 -6.31 3.22 1.37
N ASN A 76 -5.76 4.38 1.06
CA ASN A 76 -6.42 5.43 0.30
C ASN A 76 -5.61 5.75 -0.96
N ILE A 77 -6.31 6.25 -1.98
CA ILE A 77 -5.71 6.70 -3.22
C ILE A 77 -6.11 8.15 -3.45
N THR A 78 -5.13 9.04 -3.54
CA THR A 78 -5.33 10.46 -3.79
C THR A 78 -4.61 10.85 -5.08
N LYS A 79 -5.30 11.60 -5.94
CA LYS A 79 -4.74 12.17 -7.17
C LYS A 79 -4.43 13.64 -6.94
N GLU A 80 -3.19 14.05 -7.17
CA GLU A 80 -2.76 15.44 -7.05
C GLU A 80 -1.72 15.77 -8.11
N ASN A 81 -1.99 16.78 -8.95
CA ASN A 81 -1.03 17.41 -9.87
C ASN A 81 -0.10 16.45 -10.66
N GLY A 82 -0.65 15.38 -11.25
CA GLY A 82 0.13 14.40 -12.02
C GLY A 82 0.82 13.32 -11.17
N PHE A 83 0.45 13.22 -9.90
CA PHE A 83 0.87 12.16 -8.99
C PHE A 83 -0.35 11.39 -8.47
N LEU A 84 -0.12 10.11 -8.20
CA LEU A 84 -0.99 9.30 -7.36
C LEU A 84 -0.26 9.00 -6.06
N MET A 85 -0.93 9.27 -4.94
CA MET A 85 -0.47 8.95 -3.61
C MET A 85 -1.31 7.80 -3.06
N PHE A 86 -0.65 6.73 -2.65
CA PHE A 86 -1.23 5.57 -2.00
C PHE A 86 -0.80 5.60 -0.53
N SER A 87 -1.75 5.69 0.40
CA SER A 87 -1.45 5.80 1.83
C SER A 87 -2.19 4.74 2.64
N ALA A 88 -1.49 4.13 3.60
CA ALA A 88 -2.04 3.22 4.60
C ALA A 88 -1.44 3.55 5.97
N ALA A 89 -1.92 2.90 7.04
CA ALA A 89 -1.53 3.22 8.42
C ALA A 89 0.00 3.15 8.64
N GLY A 90 0.67 4.30 8.57
CA GLY A 90 2.13 4.43 8.78
C GLY A 90 2.99 4.29 7.52
N ALA A 91 2.41 4.13 6.34
CA ALA A 91 3.15 4.02 5.08
C ALA A 91 2.50 4.82 3.95
N GLU A 92 3.33 5.48 3.15
CA GLU A 92 2.89 6.23 1.98
C GLU A 92 3.80 5.94 0.78
N TYR A 93 3.20 5.84 -0.40
CA TYR A 93 3.91 5.70 -1.65
C TYR A 93 3.32 6.62 -2.71
N THR A 94 4.15 7.49 -3.25
CA THR A 94 3.76 8.45 -4.29
C THR A 94 4.43 8.11 -5.60
N VAL A 95 3.65 8.12 -6.68
CA VAL A 95 4.13 7.83 -8.02
C VAL A 95 3.66 8.89 -9.00
N SER A 96 4.58 9.37 -9.84
CA SER A 96 4.22 10.22 -10.99
C SER A 96 3.51 9.37 -12.04
N VAL A 97 2.36 9.88 -12.47
CA VAL A 97 1.50 9.30 -13.50
C VAL A 97 1.33 10.29 -14.64
N PRO A 98 1.16 9.79 -15.86
CA PRO A 98 0.89 10.69 -16.97
C PRO A 98 -0.53 11.27 -16.88
N PRO A 99 -0.85 12.36 -17.62
CA PRO A 99 -2.15 13.00 -17.54
C PRO A 99 -3.27 12.07 -18.00
N TYR A 100 -4.35 12.02 -17.22
CA TYR A 100 -5.58 11.31 -17.55
C TYR A 100 -6.80 12.03 -16.97
N ALA A 101 -7.95 11.91 -17.63
CA ALA A 101 -9.24 12.42 -17.17
C ALA A 101 -10.02 11.35 -16.38
N GLY A 102 -10.96 11.81 -15.54
CA GLY A 102 -11.78 10.94 -14.70
C GLY A 102 -11.13 10.54 -13.38
N THR A 103 -11.71 9.52 -12.73
CA THR A 103 -11.43 9.16 -11.34
C THR A 103 -11.10 7.67 -11.22
N LEU A 104 -9.94 7.38 -10.64
CA LEU A 104 -9.57 6.03 -10.24
C LEU A 104 -10.36 5.63 -9.00
N GLN A 105 -10.94 4.43 -9.01
CA GLN A 105 -11.62 3.86 -7.85
C GLN A 105 -10.96 2.56 -7.43
N LYS A 106 -11.18 2.14 -6.18
CA LYS A 106 -10.88 0.76 -5.80
C LYS A 106 -11.88 -0.18 -6.49
N GLY A 107 -11.45 -1.39 -6.79
CA GLY A 107 -12.22 -2.38 -7.53
C GLY A 107 -11.97 -2.29 -9.04
N ASN A 108 -13.04 -2.52 -9.80
CA ASN A 108 -12.95 -2.52 -11.26
C ASN A 108 -12.88 -1.09 -11.81
N ASN A 109 -11.93 -0.88 -12.70
CA ASN A 109 -11.74 0.35 -13.44
C ASN A 109 -11.73 0.04 -14.93
N VAL A 110 -12.18 0.99 -15.75
CA VAL A 110 -12.08 0.93 -17.21
C VAL A 110 -11.23 2.11 -17.66
N ILE A 111 -10.16 1.79 -18.38
CA ILE A 111 -9.31 2.77 -19.05
C ILE A 111 -9.61 2.78 -20.55
N ARG A 112 -9.65 3.98 -21.12
CA ARG A 112 -9.90 4.23 -22.54
C ARG A 112 -8.95 5.29 -23.08
N LYS A 113 -8.62 5.18 -24.37
CA LYS A 113 -7.96 6.25 -25.11
C LYS A 113 -8.83 6.68 -26.29
N THR A 114 -9.23 7.94 -26.27
CA THR A 114 -10.10 8.56 -27.28
C THR A 114 -9.50 9.92 -27.65
N ASP A 115 -9.36 10.21 -28.94
CA ASP A 115 -8.83 11.48 -29.46
C ASP A 115 -7.48 11.88 -28.82
N GLY A 116 -6.57 10.92 -28.64
CA GLY A 116 -5.27 11.11 -28.01
C GLY A 116 -5.28 11.31 -26.49
N ALA A 117 -6.44 11.35 -25.84
CA ALA A 117 -6.59 11.54 -24.39
C ALA A 117 -6.90 10.22 -23.67
N VAL A 118 -6.26 10.00 -22.52
CA VAL A 118 -6.53 8.85 -21.66
C VAL A 118 -7.58 9.19 -20.60
N GLU A 119 -8.58 8.34 -20.47
CA GLU A 119 -9.74 8.50 -19.61
C GLU A 119 -9.94 7.27 -18.72
N VAL A 120 -10.31 7.47 -17.47
CA VAL A 120 -10.55 6.41 -16.49
C VAL A 120 -11.92 6.61 -15.83
N ASN A 121 -12.83 5.64 -16.01
CA ASN A 121 -14.20 5.64 -15.48
C ASN A 121 -15.00 6.95 -15.73
N THR A 122 -14.79 7.57 -16.88
CA THR A 122 -15.62 8.70 -17.33
C THR A 122 -16.95 8.21 -17.89
#